data_AF-A0A7S1WAI1-F1
#
_entry.id   AF-A0A7S1WAI1-F1
#
_cell.length_a   1.000
_cell.length_b   1.000
_cell.length_c   1.000
_cell.angle_alpha   90.00
_cell.angle_beta   90.00
_cell.angle_gamma   90.00
#
_symmetry.space_group_name_H-M   'P 1'
#
loop_
_entity.id
_entity.type
_entity.pdbx_description
1 polymer ?
#
loop_
_entity_poly.entity_id
_entity_poly.type
_entity_poly.pdbx_seq_one_letter_code
_entity_poly.pdbx_strand_id
1 'polypeptide(L)'
;NSFCTLLVSLESHTIGGRGYCPVPTKSMNTDAPLINDLQEPDAPHTAAGDEVVPISEGPEAAHVDVYEEAAASSLSADEMPPLRRVALAVMPVFMGYAVLLSLQERLRKHLGIEDNKSHAAHVFQTGVSLIFIGDLIFRLMHNVFLSFLRPRRRVLFAYVCVAVAMALIILVYYVLNVKHVGWVYVAYFIGGVGIGTYETNIVSCITPLGHGSKQWALLGMPLGYNGISIGAFLVFMAAPSSIALEASTFAVVLVLNVCGAVLFALGVPDVAYEASEDTFQKFFGDVK
;
A
#
# COMPACT_ATOMS: atom_id res chain seq x y z
N ASN A 1 -7.66 -7.99 12.72
CA ASN A 1 -6.93 -9.08 12.04
C ASN A 1 -7.53 -9.46 10.68
N SER A 2 -8.85 -9.55 10.50
CA SER A 2 -9.44 -9.85 9.16
C SER A 2 -9.10 -8.85 8.05
N PHE A 3 -8.81 -7.58 8.38
CA PHE A 3 -8.39 -6.56 7.40
C PHE A 3 -6.97 -6.80 6.85
N CYS A 4 -6.04 -7.32 7.66
CA CYS A 4 -4.71 -7.73 7.19
C CYS A 4 -4.81 -8.91 6.21
N THR A 5 -5.71 -9.86 6.45
CA THR A 5 -5.92 -11.00 5.54
C THR A 5 -6.50 -10.55 4.20
N LEU A 6 -7.37 -9.54 4.19
CA LEU A 6 -7.99 -9.03 2.96
C LEU A 6 -7.03 -8.22 2.09
N LEU A 7 -6.14 -7.41 2.69
CA LEU A 7 -5.08 -6.70 1.96
C LEU A 7 -4.00 -7.65 1.42
N VAL A 8 -3.56 -8.62 2.22
CA VAL A 8 -2.62 -9.66 1.76
C VAL A 8 -3.25 -10.56 0.67
N SER A 9 -4.56 -10.82 0.74
CA SER A 9 -5.28 -11.60 -0.27
C SER A 9 -5.61 -10.84 -1.56
N LEU A 10 -5.64 -9.50 -1.52
CA LEU A 10 -5.72 -8.67 -2.74
C LEU A 10 -4.34 -8.51 -3.40
N GLU A 11 -3.26 -8.50 -2.61
CA GLU A 11 -1.88 -8.49 -3.12
C GLU A 11 -1.49 -9.80 -3.81
N SER A 12 -1.91 -10.96 -3.28
CA SER A 12 -1.60 -12.26 -3.88
C SER A 12 -2.22 -12.47 -5.27
N HIS A 13 -3.30 -11.76 -5.60
CA HIS A 13 -3.92 -11.81 -6.93
C HIS A 13 -3.34 -10.80 -7.95
N THR A 14 -2.54 -9.82 -7.52
CA THR A 14 -2.02 -8.76 -8.40
C THR A 14 -0.55 -8.96 -8.79
N ILE A 15 0.19 -9.81 -8.07
CA ILE A 15 1.58 -10.21 -8.39
C ILE A 15 1.60 -11.53 -9.20
N GLY A 16 0.63 -11.70 -10.11
CA GLY A 16 0.68 -12.69 -11.17
C GLY A 16 1.36 -12.07 -12.39
N GLY A 17 2.67 -12.33 -12.55
CA GLY A 17 3.49 -11.77 -13.62
C GLY A 17 2.88 -11.96 -15.02
N ARG A 18 2.48 -10.86 -15.66
CA ARG A 18 2.34 -10.83 -17.12
C ARG A 18 3.72 -10.67 -17.74
N GLY A 19 4.32 -11.80 -18.10
CA GLY A 19 5.36 -11.84 -19.11
C GLY A 19 4.82 -11.25 -20.40
N TYR A 20 5.39 -10.14 -20.86
CA TYR A 20 5.22 -9.66 -22.22
C TYR A 20 5.89 -10.67 -23.16
N CYS A 21 5.08 -11.43 -23.90
CA CYS A 21 5.56 -12.14 -25.09
C CYS A 21 5.89 -11.11 -26.18
N PRO A 22 7.11 -11.08 -26.73
CA PRO A 22 7.34 -10.33 -27.96
C PRO A 22 6.63 -11.04 -29.12
N VAL A 23 5.88 -10.27 -29.90
CA VAL A 23 5.32 -10.71 -31.19
C VAL A 23 6.48 -10.93 -32.16
N PRO A 24 6.65 -12.12 -32.75
CA PRO A 24 7.71 -12.34 -33.74
C PRO A 24 7.29 -11.73 -35.07
N THR A 25 7.99 -10.67 -35.49
CA THR A 25 7.98 -10.23 -36.89
C THR A 25 8.76 -11.24 -37.73
N LYS A 26 8.04 -12.03 -38.54
CA LYS A 26 8.60 -12.85 -39.62
C LYS A 26 9.38 -11.97 -40.60
N SER A 27 10.67 -12.25 -40.77
CA SER A 27 11.39 -12.00 -42.02
C SER A 27 11.99 -13.31 -42.54
N MET A 28 11.73 -13.56 -43.81
CA MET A 28 12.07 -14.73 -44.61
C MET A 28 13.58 -14.85 -44.89
N ASN A 29 14.08 -16.10 -44.89
CA ASN A 29 15.27 -16.66 -45.60
C ASN A 29 16.67 -16.07 -45.29
N THR A 30 17.77 -16.83 -45.20
CA THR A 30 18.23 -17.97 -46.01
C THR A 30 19.39 -18.68 -45.30
N ASP A 31 19.47 -20.02 -45.46
CA ASP A 31 20.63 -20.93 -45.53
C ASP A 31 21.85 -20.77 -44.59
N ALA A 32 22.14 -21.83 -43.80
CA ALA A 32 23.41 -22.58 -43.67
C ALA A 32 23.44 -23.43 -42.36
N PRO A 33 24.42 -24.32 -42.11
CA PRO A 33 24.29 -25.77 -42.28
C PRO A 33 24.32 -26.57 -40.96
N LEU A 34 24.02 -27.87 -41.09
CA LEU A 34 24.11 -28.92 -40.07
C LEU A 34 25.41 -28.85 -39.25
N ILE A 35 25.28 -28.87 -37.92
CA ILE A 35 26.29 -29.39 -37.00
C ILE A 35 25.66 -30.52 -36.19
N ASN A 36 26.35 -31.66 -36.30
CA ASN A 36 26.12 -32.94 -35.66
C ASN A 36 26.31 -32.92 -34.14
N ASP A 37 25.66 -33.90 -33.51
CA ASP A 37 26.13 -34.69 -32.36
C ASP A 37 26.55 -33.94 -31.09
N LEU A 38 25.58 -33.73 -30.19
CA LEU A 38 25.82 -33.88 -28.76
C LEU A 38 24.77 -34.80 -28.17
N GLN A 39 25.22 -36.02 -27.96
CA GLN A 39 24.55 -37.12 -27.28
C GLN A 39 24.46 -36.79 -25.78
N GLU A 40 23.25 -36.54 -25.28
CA GLU A 40 22.99 -36.44 -23.85
C GLU A 40 22.87 -37.86 -23.24
N PRO A 41 23.55 -38.14 -22.12
CA PRO A 41 23.44 -39.43 -21.45
C PRO A 41 22.14 -39.55 -20.66
N ASP A 42 21.46 -40.68 -20.86
CA ASP A 42 20.28 -41.14 -20.12
C ASP A 42 20.49 -41.07 -18.60
N ALA A 43 19.68 -40.24 -17.94
CA ALA A 43 19.54 -40.25 -16.48
C ALA A 43 18.38 -41.17 -16.07
N PRO A 44 18.57 -42.04 -15.06
CA PRO A 44 17.57 -43.05 -14.70
C PRO A 44 16.38 -42.45 -13.95
N HIS A 45 15.19 -42.76 -14.47
CA HIS A 45 13.91 -42.58 -13.79
C HIS A 45 13.91 -43.34 -12.46
N THR A 46 14.04 -42.60 -11.35
CA THR A 46 13.71 -43.09 -10.02
C THR A 46 12.28 -42.68 -9.70
N ALA A 47 11.37 -43.65 -9.82
CA ALA A 47 10.02 -43.54 -9.30
C ALA A 47 10.09 -43.60 -7.76
N ALA A 48 9.95 -42.44 -7.11
CA ALA A 48 9.60 -42.34 -5.70
C ALA A 48 8.13 -41.95 -5.64
N GLY A 49 7.31 -42.83 -5.05
CA GLY A 49 5.90 -42.57 -4.84
C GLY A 49 5.71 -41.47 -3.81
N ASP A 50 4.98 -40.42 -4.21
CA ASP A 50 4.46 -39.42 -3.28
C ASP A 50 3.37 -40.08 -2.43
N GLU A 51 3.74 -40.35 -1.18
CA GLU A 51 2.84 -40.65 -0.08
C GLU A 51 2.02 -39.39 0.22
N VAL A 52 0.77 -39.38 -0.22
CA VAL A 52 -0.20 -38.31 0.09
C VAL A 52 -0.46 -38.35 1.59
N VAL A 53 0.24 -37.50 2.33
CA VAL A 53 -0.01 -37.23 3.75
C VAL A 53 -1.39 -36.56 3.84
N PRO A 54 -2.38 -37.18 4.52
CA PRO A 54 -3.67 -36.54 4.74
C PRO A 54 -3.47 -35.34 5.68
N ILE A 55 -3.78 -34.15 5.16
CA ILE A 55 -3.84 -32.93 5.95
C ILE A 55 -5.00 -33.10 6.94
N SER A 56 -4.65 -33.36 8.19
CA SER A 56 -5.55 -33.38 9.34
C SER A 56 -6.20 -32.01 9.49
N GLU A 57 -7.49 -31.90 9.15
CA GLU A 57 -8.32 -30.74 9.44
C GLU A 57 -8.42 -30.56 10.96
N GLY A 58 -7.59 -29.67 11.50
CA GLY A 58 -7.69 -29.24 12.89
C GLY A 58 -8.93 -28.38 13.12
N PRO A 59 -9.76 -28.65 14.14
CA PRO A 59 -10.96 -27.89 14.40
C PRO A 59 -10.64 -26.68 15.28
N GLU A 60 -10.09 -25.59 14.73
CA GLU A 60 -9.87 -24.38 15.54
C GLU A 60 -9.78 -23.09 14.71
N ALA A 61 -10.91 -22.67 14.11
CA ALA A 61 -11.01 -21.37 13.47
C ALA A 61 -12.45 -20.80 13.49
N ALA A 62 -13.13 -20.89 14.62
CA ALA A 62 -14.49 -20.36 14.75
C ALA A 62 -14.74 -19.78 16.15
N HIS A 63 -13.98 -18.75 16.55
CA HIS A 63 -14.34 -18.00 17.77
C HIS A 63 -13.79 -16.57 17.87
N VAL A 64 -13.74 -15.80 16.78
CA VAL A 64 -13.33 -14.37 16.84
C VAL A 64 -14.45 -13.38 16.44
N ASP A 65 -15.52 -13.82 15.79
CA ASP A 65 -16.55 -12.89 15.28
C ASP A 65 -17.67 -12.55 16.28
N VAL A 66 -17.80 -13.27 17.40
CA VAL A 66 -18.95 -13.14 18.32
C VAL A 66 -18.84 -11.93 19.26
N TYR A 67 -17.64 -11.40 19.50
CA TYR A 67 -17.45 -10.27 20.43
C TYR A 67 -17.57 -8.87 19.77
N GLU A 68 -17.41 -8.74 18.45
CA GLU A 68 -17.58 -7.44 17.76
C GLU A 68 -19.07 -7.11 17.54
N GLU A 69 -19.93 -8.12 17.42
CA GLU A 69 -21.37 -7.94 17.18
C GLU A 69 -22.15 -7.59 18.46
N ALA A 70 -21.75 -8.13 19.62
CA ALA A 70 -22.43 -7.86 20.90
C ALA A 70 -22.23 -6.42 21.40
N ALA A 71 -21.10 -5.77 21.09
CA ALA A 71 -20.85 -4.37 21.43
C ALA A 71 -21.58 -3.37 20.49
N ALA A 72 -21.97 -3.81 19.30
CA ALA A 72 -22.65 -2.98 18.31
C ALA A 72 -24.18 -2.85 18.57
N SER A 73 -24.76 -3.76 19.36
CA SER A 73 -26.23 -3.87 19.53
C SER A 73 -26.85 -2.86 20.52
N SER A 74 -26.08 -2.30 21.46
CA SER A 74 -26.59 -1.39 22.49
C SER A 74 -26.52 0.11 22.15
N LEU A 75 -26.08 0.49 20.95
CA LEU A 75 -25.86 1.89 20.53
C LEU A 75 -26.97 2.48 19.63
N SER A 76 -28.10 1.79 19.46
CA SER A 76 -29.07 2.04 18.38
C SER A 76 -30.03 3.23 18.53
N ALA A 77 -29.89 4.10 19.55
CA ALA A 77 -30.87 5.17 19.80
C ALA A 77 -30.42 6.61 19.42
N ASP A 78 -29.14 6.85 19.13
CA ASP A 78 -28.64 8.20 18.77
C ASP A 78 -27.58 8.14 17.66
N GLU A 79 -27.86 7.38 16.59
CA GLU A 79 -26.94 7.26 15.46
C GLU A 79 -26.98 8.54 14.61
N MET A 80 -25.86 9.27 14.57
CA MET A 80 -25.71 10.44 13.72
C MET A 80 -25.90 10.07 12.24
N PRO A 81 -26.46 10.98 11.40
CA PRO A 81 -26.62 10.72 9.98
C PRO A 81 -25.26 10.41 9.33
N PRO A 82 -25.18 9.46 8.38
CA PRO A 82 -23.90 8.97 7.86
C PRO A 82 -23.06 10.07 7.22
N LEU A 83 -21.85 10.30 7.73
CA LEU A 83 -20.92 11.30 7.19
C LEU A 83 -20.23 10.78 5.91
N ARG A 84 -20.92 10.88 4.77
CA ARG A 84 -20.38 10.48 3.45
C ARG A 84 -19.08 11.18 3.06
N ARG A 85 -18.84 12.37 3.62
CA ARG A 85 -17.64 13.18 3.36
C ARG A 85 -16.34 12.51 3.83
N VAL A 86 -16.41 11.56 4.76
CA VAL A 86 -15.24 10.80 5.23
C VAL A 86 -14.61 9.99 4.08
N ALA A 87 -15.42 9.46 3.16
CA ALA A 87 -14.92 8.75 1.99
C ALA A 87 -13.98 9.64 1.15
N LEU A 88 -14.39 10.90 0.92
CA LEU A 88 -13.61 11.88 0.16
C LEU A 88 -12.31 12.29 0.86
N ALA A 89 -12.30 12.28 2.20
CA ALA A 89 -11.08 12.50 2.96
C ALA A 89 -10.12 11.30 2.85
N VAL A 90 -10.65 10.07 2.87
CA VAL A 90 -9.83 8.84 2.82
C VAL A 90 -9.17 8.61 1.47
N MET A 91 -9.87 8.91 0.38
CA MET A 91 -9.39 8.63 -0.97
C MET A 91 -7.97 9.14 -1.27
N PRO A 92 -7.62 10.42 -1.03
CA PRO A 92 -6.30 10.96 -1.38
C PRO A 92 -5.10 10.25 -0.77
N VAL A 93 -5.21 9.72 0.46
CA VAL A 93 -4.10 9.00 1.10
C VAL A 93 -3.80 7.70 0.35
N PHE A 94 -4.84 6.96 0.00
CA PHE A 94 -4.71 5.72 -0.78
C PHE A 94 -4.34 5.98 -2.24
N MET A 95 -4.72 7.14 -2.80
CA MET A 95 -4.19 7.61 -4.09
C MET A 95 -2.67 7.84 -4.00
N GLY A 96 -2.20 8.44 -2.91
CA GLY A 96 -0.78 8.57 -2.60
C GLY A 96 -0.06 7.24 -2.57
N TYR A 97 -0.60 6.29 -1.80
CA TYR A 97 -0.04 4.95 -1.73
C TYR A 97 0.02 4.25 -3.09
N ALA A 98 -1.07 4.27 -3.84
CA ALA A 98 -1.15 3.67 -5.18
C ALA A 98 -0.16 4.28 -6.16
N VAL A 99 0.07 5.59 -6.12
CA VAL A 99 1.06 6.26 -6.96
C VAL A 99 2.48 5.76 -6.66
N LEU A 100 2.85 5.60 -5.39
CA LEU A 100 4.18 5.09 -5.00
C LEU A 100 4.45 3.69 -5.55
N LEU A 101 3.44 2.82 -5.53
CA LEU A 101 3.55 1.44 -6.00
C LEU A 101 3.42 1.30 -7.52
N SER A 102 2.49 2.03 -8.14
CA SER A 102 2.18 1.90 -9.57
C SER A 102 3.27 2.52 -10.45
N LEU A 103 3.96 3.56 -9.98
CA LEU A 103 4.97 4.28 -10.75
C LEU A 103 6.41 3.79 -10.50
N GLN A 104 6.61 2.78 -9.65
CA GLN A 104 7.94 2.30 -9.29
C GLN A 104 8.78 1.87 -10.51
N GLU A 105 8.17 1.22 -11.50
CA GLU A 105 8.89 0.73 -12.69
C GLU A 105 9.36 1.90 -13.57
N ARG A 106 8.52 2.94 -13.71
CA ARG A 106 8.87 4.15 -14.46
C ARG A 106 9.98 4.93 -13.77
N LEU A 107 9.90 5.04 -12.44
CA LEU A 107 10.94 5.66 -11.63
C LEU A 107 12.28 4.92 -11.79
N ARG A 108 12.25 3.58 -11.77
CA ARG A 108 13.43 2.73 -12.00
C ARG A 108 14.04 2.93 -13.39
N LYS A 109 13.22 2.92 -14.45
CA LYS A 109 13.70 3.09 -15.84
C LYS A 109 14.42 4.43 -16.01
N HIS A 110 13.88 5.50 -15.44
CA HIS A 110 14.50 6.82 -15.54
C HIS A 110 15.75 7.00 -14.69
N LEU A 111 15.91 6.24 -13.60
CA LEU A 111 17.20 6.15 -12.89
C LEU A 111 18.30 5.48 -13.75
N GLY A 112 17.98 5.02 -14.96
CA GLY A 112 18.90 4.35 -15.89
C GLY A 112 19.09 2.87 -15.55
N ILE A 113 18.19 2.28 -14.77
CA ILE A 113 18.26 0.89 -14.34
C ILE A 113 17.36 0.06 -15.27
N GLU A 114 17.89 -0.25 -16.46
CA GLU A 114 17.15 -1.01 -17.48
C GLU A 114 17.12 -2.52 -17.16
N ASP A 115 18.24 -3.08 -16.71
CA ASP A 115 18.36 -4.50 -16.45
C ASP A 115 17.79 -4.90 -15.07
N ASN A 116 16.78 -5.77 -15.08
CA ASN A 116 16.17 -6.34 -13.89
C ASN A 116 17.14 -7.19 -13.05
N LYS A 117 18.21 -7.70 -13.66
CA LYS A 117 19.21 -8.54 -12.98
C LYS A 117 20.38 -7.75 -12.42
N SER A 118 20.44 -6.45 -12.68
CA SER A 118 21.51 -5.59 -12.18
C SER A 118 21.46 -5.45 -10.66
N HIS A 119 22.63 -5.32 -10.02
CA HIS A 119 22.71 -5.03 -8.59
C HIS A 119 21.93 -3.75 -8.22
N ALA A 120 21.93 -2.74 -9.09
CA ALA A 120 21.18 -1.50 -8.91
C ALA A 120 19.65 -1.72 -8.87
N ALA A 121 19.11 -2.64 -9.69
CA ALA A 121 17.68 -2.99 -9.65
C ALA A 121 17.30 -3.64 -8.32
N HIS A 122 18.14 -4.54 -7.80
CA HIS A 122 17.93 -5.17 -6.51
C HIS A 122 17.94 -4.14 -5.36
N VAL A 123 18.91 -3.20 -5.39
CA VAL A 123 19.00 -2.09 -4.42
C VAL A 123 17.74 -1.22 -4.48
N PHE A 124 17.32 -0.82 -5.68
CA PHE A 124 16.09 -0.04 -5.87
C PHE A 124 14.85 -0.76 -5.32
N GLN A 125 14.68 -2.05 -5.64
CA GLN A 125 13.54 -2.84 -5.18
C GLN A 125 13.54 -3.02 -3.65
N THR A 126 14.72 -3.17 -3.05
CA THR A 126 14.89 -3.16 -1.58
C THR A 126 14.49 -1.81 -0.99
N GLY A 127 14.78 -0.70 -1.68
CA GLY A 127 14.32 0.62 -1.27
C GLY A 127 12.80 0.77 -1.34
N VAL A 128 12.18 0.27 -2.40
CA VAL A 128 10.71 0.27 -2.54
C VAL A 128 10.06 -0.58 -1.44
N SER A 129 10.61 -1.75 -1.10
CA SER A 129 10.03 -2.63 -0.08
C SER A 129 10.01 -2.04 1.34
N LEU A 130 10.82 -1.00 1.61
CA LEU A 130 10.73 -0.24 2.86
C LEU A 130 9.37 0.41 3.10
N ILE A 131 8.55 0.63 2.07
CA ILE A 131 7.19 1.11 2.26
C ILE A 131 6.34 0.13 3.09
N PHE A 132 6.50 -1.18 2.84
CA PHE A 132 5.79 -2.23 3.57
C PHE A 132 6.36 -2.43 4.97
N ILE A 133 7.69 -2.30 5.12
CA ILE A 133 8.34 -2.38 6.43
C ILE A 133 7.90 -1.19 7.31
N GLY A 134 7.90 0.03 6.75
CA GLY A 134 7.42 1.22 7.44
C GLY A 134 5.95 1.12 7.84
N ASP A 135 5.10 0.64 6.93
CA ASP A 135 3.69 0.36 7.18
C ASP A 135 3.52 -0.64 8.34
N LEU A 136 4.18 -1.80 8.28
CA LEU A 136 4.12 -2.82 9.33
C LEU A 136 4.56 -2.30 10.70
N ILE A 137 5.72 -1.62 10.77
CA ILE A 137 6.25 -1.09 12.02
C ILE A 137 5.27 -0.09 12.63
N PHE A 138 4.78 0.88 11.86
CA PHE A 138 3.88 1.89 12.40
C PHE A 138 2.47 1.35 12.66
N ARG A 139 1.99 0.37 11.90
CA ARG A 139 0.75 -0.32 12.22
C ARG A 139 0.80 -0.95 13.60
N LEU A 140 1.92 -1.59 13.97
CA LEU A 140 2.10 -2.22 15.29
C LEU A 140 2.47 -1.21 16.40
N MET A 141 3.34 -0.26 16.10
CA MET A 141 3.96 0.62 17.10
C MET A 141 3.39 2.04 17.16
N HIS A 142 2.36 2.40 16.38
CA HIS A 142 1.78 3.76 16.40
C HIS A 142 1.33 4.18 17.80
N ASN A 143 0.83 3.26 18.62
CA ASN A 143 0.42 3.56 20.00
C ASN A 143 1.60 3.88 20.92
N VAL A 144 2.77 3.32 20.65
CA VAL A 144 3.99 3.59 21.43
C VAL A 144 4.63 4.89 20.95
N PHE A 145 4.85 5.03 19.64
CA PHE A 145 5.54 6.20 19.05
C PHE A 145 4.72 7.47 19.11
N LEU A 146 3.40 7.38 18.97
CA LEU A 146 2.49 8.53 18.90
C LEU A 146 1.58 8.59 20.13
N SER A 147 1.98 7.99 21.25
CA SER A 147 1.24 7.97 22.52
C SER A 147 0.77 9.38 22.94
N PHE A 148 1.60 10.40 22.73
CA PHE A 148 1.33 11.80 23.07
C PHE A 148 0.35 12.51 22.12
N LEU A 149 0.01 11.92 20.97
CA LEU A 149 -0.91 12.52 20.00
C LEU A 149 -2.31 11.91 20.13
N ARG A 150 -3.34 12.75 20.09
CA ARG A 150 -4.73 12.30 19.93
C ARG A 150 -4.92 11.61 18.58
N PRO A 151 -5.81 10.61 18.45
CA PRO A 151 -6.05 9.86 17.21
C PRO A 151 -6.26 10.76 15.98
N ARG A 152 -7.03 11.84 16.11
CA ARG A 152 -7.26 12.81 15.03
C ARG A 152 -5.97 13.48 14.54
N ARG A 153 -5.06 13.84 15.47
CA ARG A 153 -3.75 14.43 15.12
C ARG A 153 -2.81 13.39 14.50
N ARG A 154 -2.93 12.12 14.89
CA ARG A 154 -2.17 11.01 14.26
C ARG A 154 -2.58 10.81 12.80
N VAL A 155 -3.87 10.92 12.49
CA VAL A 155 -4.34 10.89 11.09
C VAL A 155 -3.78 12.07 10.29
N LEU A 156 -3.80 13.30 10.84
CA LEU A 156 -3.19 14.45 10.17
C LEU A 156 -1.67 14.32 10.00
N PHE A 157 -0.98 13.75 10.98
CA PHE A 157 0.45 13.43 10.88
C PHE A 157 0.71 12.46 9.71
N ALA A 158 -0.12 11.43 9.55
CA ALA A 158 -0.03 10.52 8.41
C ALA A 158 -0.20 11.23 7.05
N TYR A 159 -1.16 12.16 6.92
CA TYR A 159 -1.28 12.99 5.71
C TYR A 159 0.01 13.75 5.41
N VAL A 160 0.62 14.36 6.43
CA VAL A 160 1.88 15.09 6.28
C VAL A 160 3.00 14.15 5.85
N CYS A 161 3.12 12.96 6.42
CA CYS A 161 4.12 11.97 6.00
C CYS A 161 3.96 11.59 4.52
N VAL A 162 2.74 11.24 4.07
CA VAL A 162 2.50 10.89 2.67
C VAL A 162 2.76 12.10 1.75
N ALA A 163 2.36 13.31 2.15
CA ALA A 163 2.63 14.53 1.40
C ALA A 163 4.14 14.82 1.29
N VAL A 164 4.90 14.63 2.38
CA VAL A 164 6.36 14.78 2.39
C VAL A 164 7.01 13.75 1.50
N ALA A 165 6.58 12.49 1.52
CA ALA A 165 7.09 11.46 0.62
C ALA A 165 6.89 11.84 -0.87
N MET A 166 5.69 12.31 -1.22
CA MET A 166 5.37 12.82 -2.56
C MET A 166 6.24 14.02 -2.93
N ALA A 167 6.34 15.00 -2.04
CA ALA A 167 7.15 16.20 -2.24
C ALA A 167 8.64 15.85 -2.40
N LEU A 168 9.14 14.86 -1.65
CA LEU A 168 10.52 14.39 -1.75
C LEU A 168 10.79 13.81 -3.13
N ILE A 169 9.89 12.97 -3.65
CA ILE A 169 9.99 12.44 -5.02
C ILE A 169 9.95 13.59 -6.03
N ILE A 170 9.00 14.52 -5.90
CA ILE A 170 8.90 15.66 -6.83
C ILE A 170 10.19 16.49 -6.82
N LEU A 171 10.68 16.87 -5.64
CA LEU A 171 11.82 17.74 -5.46
C LEU A 171 13.13 17.05 -5.85
N VAL A 172 13.46 15.91 -5.24
CA VAL A 172 14.77 15.28 -5.40
C VAL A 172 14.94 14.71 -6.79
N TYR A 173 13.87 14.15 -7.35
CA TYR A 173 13.95 13.47 -8.63
C TYR A 173 13.61 14.37 -9.83
N TYR A 174 12.53 15.16 -9.81
CA TYR A 174 12.20 16.01 -10.97
C TYR A 174 12.88 17.38 -10.96
N VAL A 175 13.08 18.00 -9.79
CA VAL A 175 13.70 19.34 -9.70
C VAL A 175 15.22 19.25 -9.63
N LEU A 176 15.75 18.36 -8.77
CA LEU A 176 17.19 18.24 -8.53
C LEU A 176 17.88 17.19 -9.43
N ASN A 177 17.12 16.31 -10.09
CA ASN A 177 17.63 15.27 -11.00
C ASN A 177 18.73 14.39 -10.37
N VAL A 178 18.56 14.04 -9.08
CA VAL A 178 19.55 13.26 -8.34
C VAL A 178 19.38 11.77 -8.66
N LYS A 179 20.39 11.18 -9.31
CA LYS A 179 20.40 9.75 -9.71
C LYS A 179 20.75 8.77 -8.57
N HIS A 180 21.04 9.26 -7.36
CA HIS A 180 21.45 8.41 -6.25
C HIS A 180 20.25 7.69 -5.60
N VAL A 181 20.25 6.35 -5.54
CA VAL A 181 19.09 5.56 -5.06
C VAL A 181 18.78 5.76 -3.56
N GLY A 182 19.73 6.27 -2.77
CA GLY A 182 19.55 6.42 -1.31
C GLY A 182 18.33 7.25 -0.89
N TRP A 183 17.90 8.24 -1.68
CA TRP A 183 16.71 9.02 -1.35
C TRP A 183 15.40 8.23 -1.52
N VAL A 184 15.39 7.19 -2.37
CA VAL A 184 14.23 6.30 -2.59
C VAL A 184 13.89 5.60 -1.28
N TYR A 185 14.90 5.09 -0.56
CA TYR A 185 14.71 4.46 0.75
C TYR A 185 13.98 5.40 1.72
N VAL A 186 14.39 6.67 1.77
CA VAL A 186 13.81 7.67 2.67
C VAL A 186 12.38 8.01 2.25
N ALA A 187 12.13 8.27 0.97
CA ALA A 187 10.78 8.57 0.47
C ALA A 187 9.79 7.43 0.71
N TYR A 188 10.16 6.20 0.32
CA TYR A 188 9.28 5.04 0.44
C TYR A 188 9.06 4.66 1.90
N PHE A 189 10.09 4.74 2.75
CA PHE A 189 9.92 4.52 4.19
C PHE A 189 8.96 5.55 4.81
N ILE A 190 9.15 6.86 4.56
CA ILE A 190 8.25 7.90 5.06
C ILE A 190 6.81 7.70 4.55
N GLY A 191 6.66 7.30 3.28
CA GLY A 191 5.37 6.91 2.71
C GLY A 191 4.71 5.78 3.51
N GLY A 192 5.47 4.72 3.80
CA GLY A 192 5.03 3.58 4.61
C GLY A 192 4.62 3.98 6.02
N VAL A 193 5.44 4.78 6.70
CA VAL A 193 5.12 5.35 8.02
C VAL A 193 3.77 6.10 8.00
N GLY A 194 3.55 6.90 6.96
CA GLY A 194 2.30 7.61 6.75
C GLY A 194 1.11 6.65 6.64
N ILE A 195 1.17 5.67 5.75
CA ILE A 195 0.08 4.71 5.53
C ILE A 195 -0.21 3.86 6.76
N GLY A 196 0.81 3.30 7.41
CA GLY A 196 0.63 2.46 8.60
C GLY A 196 0.07 3.22 9.79
N THR A 197 0.43 4.50 9.94
CA THR A 197 -0.20 5.39 10.92
C THR A 197 -1.62 5.73 10.51
N TYR A 198 -1.90 5.94 9.23
CA TYR A 198 -3.22 6.33 8.76
C TYR A 198 -4.28 5.26 9.05
N GLU A 199 -4.03 4.02 8.63
CA GLU A 199 -5.04 2.95 8.63
C GLU A 199 -5.59 2.60 10.01
N THR A 200 -4.72 2.49 11.02
CA THR A 200 -5.16 2.14 12.38
C THR A 200 -5.90 3.29 13.06
N ASN A 201 -5.47 4.53 12.79
CA ASN A 201 -6.02 5.70 13.45
C ASN A 201 -7.31 6.20 12.77
N ILE A 202 -7.46 6.05 11.46
CA ILE A 202 -8.67 6.46 10.75
C ILE A 202 -9.87 5.62 11.19
N VAL A 203 -9.71 4.30 11.31
CA VAL A 203 -10.76 3.40 11.80
C VAL A 203 -11.17 3.80 13.23
N SER A 204 -10.19 4.07 14.09
CA SER A 204 -10.44 4.53 15.47
C SER A 204 -11.21 5.87 15.52
N CYS A 205 -10.92 6.80 14.60
CA CYS A 205 -11.66 8.06 14.49
C CYS A 205 -13.10 7.89 13.98
N ILE A 206 -13.39 6.84 13.21
CA ILE A 206 -14.70 6.65 12.57
C ILE A 206 -15.63 5.77 13.40
N THR A 207 -15.10 4.85 14.21
CA THR A 207 -15.91 4.01 15.11
C THR A 207 -16.99 4.78 15.91
N PRO A 208 -16.71 5.95 16.52
CA PRO A 208 -17.74 6.70 17.23
C PRO A 208 -18.77 7.43 16.33
N LEU A 209 -18.58 7.46 15.01
CA LEU A 209 -19.44 8.17 14.05
C LEU A 209 -20.59 7.32 13.49
N GLY A 210 -20.81 6.11 14.02
CA GLY A 210 -21.85 5.18 13.58
C GLY A 210 -21.39 4.23 12.47
N HIS A 211 -22.18 3.18 12.24
CA HIS A 211 -21.84 2.09 11.34
C HIS A 211 -21.83 2.55 9.87
N GLY A 212 -22.77 3.43 9.50
CA GLY A 212 -22.84 3.98 8.14
C GLY A 212 -21.58 4.77 7.75
N SER A 213 -21.04 5.58 8.66
CA SER A 213 -19.81 6.35 8.41
C SER A 213 -18.59 5.44 8.20
N LYS A 214 -18.51 4.31 8.95
CA LYS A 214 -17.47 3.27 8.78
C LYS A 214 -17.51 2.66 7.38
N GLN A 215 -18.69 2.32 6.88
CA GLN A 215 -18.85 1.76 5.52
C GLN A 215 -18.37 2.73 4.43
N TRP A 216 -18.76 4.01 4.50
CA TRP A 216 -18.33 5.02 3.52
C TRP A 216 -16.81 5.22 3.52
N ALA A 217 -16.19 5.23 4.68
CA ALA A 217 -14.73 5.32 4.77
C ALA A 217 -14.03 4.11 4.16
N LEU A 218 -14.53 2.91 4.43
CA LEU A 218 -14.01 1.66 3.86
C LEU A 218 -14.15 1.63 2.33
N LEU A 219 -15.23 2.17 1.77
CA LEU A 219 -15.40 2.32 0.32
C LEU A 219 -14.41 3.32 -0.31
N GLY A 220 -13.99 4.34 0.45
CA GLY A 220 -13.02 5.34 -0.04
C GLY A 220 -11.63 4.76 -0.32
N MET A 221 -11.22 3.72 0.41
CA MET A 221 -9.89 3.11 0.27
C MET A 221 -9.67 2.46 -1.12
N PRO A 222 -10.49 1.48 -1.57
CA PRO A 222 -10.33 0.89 -2.89
C PRO A 222 -10.61 1.89 -4.02
N LEU A 223 -11.50 2.86 -3.78
CA LEU A 223 -11.81 3.90 -4.77
C LEU A 223 -10.60 4.80 -5.04
N GLY A 224 -9.89 5.22 -3.99
CA GLY A 224 -8.65 5.99 -4.14
C GLY A 224 -7.54 5.17 -4.83
N TYR A 225 -7.32 3.93 -4.37
CA TYR A 225 -6.26 3.08 -4.91
C TYR A 225 -6.47 2.72 -6.39
N ASN A 226 -7.67 2.22 -6.74
CA ASN A 226 -7.99 1.85 -8.12
C ASN A 226 -8.15 3.07 -9.02
N GLY A 227 -8.65 4.19 -8.49
CA GLY A 227 -8.78 5.44 -9.23
C GLY A 227 -7.45 5.92 -9.82
N ILE A 228 -6.38 5.88 -9.01
CA ILE A 228 -5.03 6.17 -9.51
C ILE A 228 -4.51 5.07 -10.41
N SER A 229 -4.67 3.80 -10.04
CA SER A 229 -4.08 2.70 -10.82
C SER A 229 -4.61 2.67 -12.25
N ILE A 230 -5.93 2.84 -12.42
CA ILE A 230 -6.61 2.90 -13.72
C ILE A 230 -6.37 4.25 -14.38
N GLY A 231 -6.49 5.36 -13.63
CA GLY A 231 -6.32 6.71 -14.16
C GLY A 231 -4.91 6.93 -14.71
N ALA A 232 -3.89 6.55 -13.96
CA ALA A 232 -2.49 6.62 -14.37
C ALA A 232 -2.27 5.84 -15.67
N PHE A 233 -2.81 4.62 -15.78
CA PHE A 233 -2.73 3.83 -17.02
C PHE A 233 -3.32 4.56 -18.23
N LEU A 234 -4.52 5.14 -18.10
CA LEU A 234 -5.16 5.89 -19.18
C LEU A 234 -4.35 7.14 -19.58
N VAL A 235 -3.84 7.86 -18.58
CA VAL A 235 -3.08 9.08 -18.83
C VAL A 235 -1.73 8.74 -19.51
N PHE A 236 -1.06 7.66 -19.12
CA PHE A 236 0.17 7.21 -19.79
C PHE A 236 -0.05 6.57 -21.15
N MET A 237 -1.24 6.03 -21.41
CA MET A 237 -1.59 5.55 -22.75
C MET A 237 -1.60 6.70 -23.76
N ALA A 238 -2.01 7.90 -23.34
CA ALA A 238 -2.02 9.08 -24.21
C ALA A 238 -0.62 9.64 -24.51
N ALA A 239 0.30 9.60 -23.54
CA ALA A 239 1.67 10.10 -23.72
C ALA A 239 2.69 9.28 -22.91
N PRO A 240 3.17 8.15 -23.45
CA PRO A 240 3.96 7.17 -22.69
C PRO A 240 5.36 7.65 -22.28
N SER A 241 5.92 8.63 -22.98
CA SER A 241 7.29 9.14 -22.79
C SER A 241 7.36 10.51 -22.09
N SER A 242 6.22 11.08 -21.67
CA SER A 242 6.21 12.41 -21.08
C SER A 242 6.57 12.40 -19.60
N ILE A 243 7.78 12.85 -19.27
CA ILE A 243 8.26 13.04 -17.89
C ILE A 243 7.37 14.04 -17.13
N ALA A 244 6.91 15.09 -17.83
CA ALA A 244 6.03 16.11 -17.25
C ALA A 244 4.71 15.50 -16.76
N LEU A 245 4.22 14.46 -17.44
CA LEU A 245 2.98 13.79 -17.10
C LEU A 245 3.15 12.92 -15.84
N GLU A 246 4.28 12.21 -15.71
CA GLU A 246 4.61 11.48 -14.48
C GLU A 246 4.71 12.46 -13.29
N ALA A 247 5.45 13.56 -13.46
CA ALA A 247 5.57 14.61 -12.45
C ALA A 247 4.21 15.19 -12.05
N SER A 248 3.35 15.46 -13.04
CA SER A 248 2.01 15.98 -12.81
C SER A 248 1.13 15.02 -12.02
N THR A 249 1.31 13.71 -12.20
CA THR A 249 0.55 12.69 -11.44
C THR A 249 0.91 12.76 -9.96
N PHE A 250 2.20 12.81 -9.63
CA PHE A 250 2.65 13.01 -8.25
C PHE A 250 2.17 14.35 -7.69
N ALA A 251 2.24 15.43 -8.47
CA ALA A 251 1.83 16.77 -8.03
C ALA A 251 0.31 16.86 -7.76
N VAL A 252 -0.51 16.29 -8.63
CA VAL A 252 -1.97 16.22 -8.44
C VAL A 252 -2.30 15.45 -7.17
N VAL A 253 -1.67 14.29 -6.95
CA VAL A 253 -1.91 13.49 -5.75
C VAL A 253 -1.42 14.20 -4.49
N LEU A 254 -0.30 14.93 -4.54
CA LEU A 254 0.15 15.78 -3.44
C LEU A 254 -0.90 16.84 -3.08
N VAL A 255 -1.42 17.56 -4.08
CA VAL A 255 -2.47 18.58 -3.87
C VAL A 255 -3.75 17.95 -3.31
N LEU A 256 -4.19 16.83 -3.88
CA LEU A 256 -5.34 16.09 -3.38
C LEU A 256 -5.14 15.61 -1.94
N ASN A 257 -3.93 15.21 -1.58
CA ASN A 257 -3.60 14.77 -0.22
C ASN A 257 -3.65 15.93 0.78
N VAL A 258 -3.16 17.11 0.40
CA VAL A 258 -3.30 18.34 1.21
C VAL A 258 -4.77 18.74 1.34
N CYS A 259 -5.53 18.72 0.25
CA CYS A 259 -6.97 18.97 0.27
C CYS A 259 -7.72 17.95 1.15
N GLY A 260 -7.36 16.67 1.06
CA GLY A 260 -7.89 15.59 1.90
C GLY A 260 -7.61 15.83 3.38
N ALA A 261 -6.40 16.27 3.72
CA ALA A 261 -6.04 16.63 5.09
C ALA A 261 -6.88 17.80 5.62
N VAL A 262 -7.11 18.83 4.80
CA VAL A 262 -7.98 19.97 5.15
C VAL A 262 -9.44 19.53 5.30
N LEU A 263 -9.94 18.70 4.38
CA LEU A 263 -11.29 18.14 4.45
C LEU A 263 -11.48 17.26 5.70
N PHE A 264 -10.48 16.47 6.07
CA PHE A 264 -10.49 15.70 7.31
C PHE A 264 -10.46 16.62 8.54
N ALA A 265 -9.57 17.61 8.53
CA ALA A 265 -9.43 18.58 9.62
C ALA A 265 -10.71 19.41 9.83
N LEU A 266 -11.46 19.75 8.79
CA LEU A 266 -12.67 20.56 8.92
C LEU A 266 -13.96 19.72 9.00
N GLY A 267 -13.97 18.54 8.37
CA GLY A 267 -15.17 17.73 8.18
C GLY A 267 -15.41 16.67 9.25
N VAL A 268 -14.38 16.24 9.98
CA VAL A 268 -14.49 15.21 11.01
C VAL A 268 -14.48 15.87 12.40
N PRO A 269 -15.57 15.77 13.18
CA PRO A 269 -15.64 16.37 14.51
C PRO A 269 -14.65 15.71 15.48
N ASP A 270 -14.10 16.47 16.42
CA ASP A 270 -13.28 15.90 17.52
C ASP A 270 -14.23 15.26 18.54
N VAL A 271 -14.41 13.96 18.45
CA VAL A 271 -15.09 13.21 19.53
C VAL A 271 -14.02 12.78 20.51
N ALA A 272 -14.10 13.27 21.75
CA ALA A 272 -13.16 12.89 22.80
C ALA A 272 -13.29 11.39 23.07
N TYR A 273 -12.20 10.64 22.91
CA TYR A 273 -12.16 9.20 23.18
C TYR A 273 -11.38 8.98 24.47
N GLU A 274 -12.09 8.74 25.58
CA GLU A 274 -11.48 8.59 26.92
C GLU A 274 -10.59 7.33 27.03
N ALA A 275 -10.84 6.29 26.24
CA ALA A 275 -10.14 5.00 26.37
C ALA A 275 -8.66 5.00 25.94
N SER A 276 -8.14 6.07 25.31
CA SER A 276 -6.77 6.10 24.82
C SER A 276 -5.71 6.37 25.90
N GLU A 277 -5.99 7.19 26.91
CA GLU A 277 -4.96 7.60 27.88
C GLU A 277 -4.72 6.53 28.95
N ASP A 278 -5.79 5.85 29.38
CA ASP A 278 -5.72 4.79 30.39
C ASP A 278 -4.96 3.55 29.92
N THR A 279 -5.00 3.23 28.62
CA THR A 279 -4.48 1.95 28.11
C THR A 279 -2.95 1.86 28.23
N PHE A 280 -2.22 2.96 28.01
CA PHE A 280 -0.76 2.94 28.07
C PHE A 280 -0.23 2.88 29.50
N GLN A 281 -0.83 3.65 30.41
CA GLN A 281 -0.48 3.60 31.83
C GLN A 281 -0.81 2.22 32.43
N LYS A 282 -1.95 1.63 32.05
CA LYS A 282 -2.30 0.25 32.44
C LYS A 282 -1.29 -0.75 31.88
N PHE A 283 -0.94 -0.69 30.60
CA PHE A 283 0.05 -1.60 30.00
C PHE A 283 1.40 -1.57 30.71
N PHE A 284 1.95 -0.37 31.00
CA PHE A 284 3.21 -0.28 31.75
C PHE A 284 3.06 -0.64 33.23
N GLY A 285 1.87 -0.43 33.80
CA GLY A 285 1.54 -0.91 35.14
C GLY A 285 1.54 -2.44 35.23
N ASP A 286 1.01 -3.12 34.20
CA ASP A 286 0.87 -4.58 34.16
C ASP A 286 2.19 -5.31 33.83
N VAL A 287 3.10 -4.64 33.11
CA VAL A 287 4.43 -5.19 32.77
C VAL A 287 5.43 -5.08 33.93
N LYS A 288 5.16 -4.20 34.90
CA LYS A 288 6.04 -3.94 36.04
C LYS A 288 5.75 -4.86 37.23
#